data_AF-A0A452Y031-F1
#
_entry.id   AF-A0A452Y031-F1
#
_cell.length_a   1.000
_cell.length_b   1.000
_cell.length_c   1.000
_cell.angle_alpha   90.00
_cell.angle_beta   90.00
_cell.angle_gamma   90.00
#
_symmetry.space_group_name_H-M   'P 1'
#
loop_
_entity.id
_entity.type
_entity.pdbx_description
1 polymer ?
#
loop_
_entity_poly.entity_id
_entity_poly.type
_entity_poly.pdbx_seq_one_letter_code
_entity_poly.pdbx_strand_id
1 'polypeptide(L)'
;RLQPTISLLPQTPRGDGRNRTQPPPLGFAAAVGGGKPAATAAMAGHGQDRKTIDLEDGWAFMQRGITKLINILEGKPEPQFSSEDYMMLYTTIYNMCTQKPPHDYSQQLYDKYREAFEEYIRATVLPSLKEKHDEFMLRELVQRWSNHKVMVRWLSRFFHYLDRYFITRRSLTALRDVGLICFRDLIFQEIKGKVKDAVIALIDQEREGEQIDRALLKNVLDIFVEIGLGNMDCYENDFEDFLLKDTTDYYSVKAQSWIVEDSCPDYMIKAEECLKREKERVGHYLHINSEPKLLEKVQNELLASYATQLLEKEHSGCFALLRDDKVEDLSRMYRLFSKITRGLEPISNMFKTHVTNEGTALVKQAEDSANNKKPEKKEMVGMQEQVFVWKIIELHDKYVAYVTDCFQGHTLFHKALKEAFEVFCNKGVSGSSSAELLATFCDNILKKGCSEKLSDEAIEDALEKVVRLLAYISDKDLFAEFYREETCKEIAF
;
A
#
# COMPACT_ATOMS: atom_id res chain seq x y z
N ARG A 1 7.11 -41.58 -36.24
CA ARG A 1 8.39 -42.32 -36.13
C ARG A 1 9.52 -41.34 -36.42
N LEU A 2 10.50 -41.30 -35.50
CA LEU A 2 11.86 -40.76 -35.63
C LEU A 2 12.07 -39.23 -35.49
N GLN A 3 12.64 -38.87 -34.33
CA GLN A 3 13.57 -37.75 -34.13
C GLN A 3 14.89 -37.96 -34.91
N PRO A 4 15.74 -36.93 -35.00
CA PRO A 4 17.03 -36.95 -34.25
C PRO A 4 17.39 -35.59 -33.61
N THR A 5 17.84 -35.54 -32.34
CA THR A 5 19.25 -35.48 -31.85
C THR A 5 19.86 -34.07 -31.84
N ILE A 6 20.08 -33.50 -30.64
CA ILE A 6 20.97 -32.37 -30.39
C ILE A 6 22.00 -32.76 -29.33
N SER A 7 23.24 -32.34 -29.60
CA SER A 7 24.52 -32.76 -29.01
C SER A 7 24.90 -32.05 -27.70
N LEU A 8 25.86 -32.64 -27.01
CA LEU A 8 26.41 -32.32 -25.68
C LEU A 8 27.66 -31.41 -25.71
N LEU A 9 27.75 -30.52 -24.69
CA LEU A 9 28.93 -30.02 -23.92
C LEU A 9 29.92 -29.02 -24.59
N PRO A 10 30.80 -28.28 -23.85
CA PRO A 10 31.18 -28.33 -22.41
C PRO A 10 31.28 -26.97 -21.64
N GLN A 11 31.59 -27.06 -20.33
CA GLN A 11 31.83 -26.02 -19.31
C GLN A 11 33.23 -25.34 -19.38
N THR A 12 33.41 -24.06 -18.99
CA THR A 12 33.98 -23.50 -17.70
C THR A 12 34.70 -22.14 -18.03
N PRO A 13 35.36 -21.39 -17.09
CA PRO A 13 34.81 -20.56 -16.00
C PRO A 13 35.39 -19.11 -15.98
N ARG A 14 34.84 -18.18 -15.18
CA ARG A 14 35.52 -16.94 -14.75
C ARG A 14 35.13 -16.54 -13.31
N GLY A 15 36.14 -16.35 -12.45
CA GLY A 15 36.06 -15.61 -11.18
C GLY A 15 36.02 -14.09 -11.41
N ASP A 16 36.05 -13.20 -10.44
CA ASP A 16 36.28 -13.26 -8.99
C ASP A 16 35.79 -11.90 -8.39
N GLY A 17 35.55 -11.84 -7.08
CA GLY A 17 35.73 -10.62 -6.26
C GLY A 17 34.51 -9.77 -5.89
N ARG A 18 34.07 -9.86 -4.61
CA ARG A 18 33.99 -8.72 -3.67
C ARG A 18 33.62 -9.15 -2.24
N ASN A 19 34.53 -8.84 -1.33
CA ASN A 19 34.44 -8.93 0.13
C ASN A 19 33.24 -8.16 0.71
N ARG A 20 32.50 -8.81 1.62
CA ARG A 20 31.83 -8.16 2.76
C ARG A 20 32.02 -9.04 4.00
N THR A 21 32.67 -8.46 5.00
CA THR A 21 32.88 -9.00 6.35
C THR A 21 31.56 -9.06 7.12
N GLN A 22 31.06 -10.27 7.39
CA GLN A 22 30.06 -10.57 8.43
C GLN A 22 30.78 -11.09 9.68
N PRO A 23 30.30 -10.80 10.91
CA PRO A 23 30.75 -11.50 12.09
C PRO A 23 30.23 -12.96 12.08
N PRO A 24 30.91 -13.91 12.71
CA PRO A 24 30.60 -15.32 12.55
C PRO A 24 29.27 -15.67 13.23
N PRO A 25 28.44 -16.55 12.63
CA PRO A 25 27.32 -17.14 13.34
C PRO A 25 27.86 -18.10 14.40
N LEU A 26 27.36 -17.99 15.63
CA LEU A 26 27.52 -19.02 16.65
C LEU A 26 26.84 -20.29 16.14
N GLY A 27 27.65 -21.19 15.58
CA GLY A 27 27.20 -22.41 14.94
C GLY A 27 26.67 -23.42 15.95
N PHE A 28 25.45 -23.86 15.72
CA PHE A 28 25.12 -25.28 15.79
C PHE A 28 24.26 -25.59 14.56
N ALA A 29 24.87 -26.24 13.58
CA ALA A 29 24.21 -26.72 12.38
C ALA A 29 23.25 -27.87 12.71
N ALA A 30 22.20 -27.94 11.91
CA ALA A 30 21.08 -28.85 12.00
C ALA A 30 21.48 -30.33 12.08
N ALA A 31 20.82 -31.05 12.99
CA ALA A 31 20.51 -32.46 12.84
C ALA A 31 18.98 -32.61 12.93
N VAL A 32 18.29 -32.30 11.82
CA VAL A 32 16.90 -32.68 11.62
C VAL A 32 16.90 -34.07 10.99
N GLY A 33 16.89 -35.08 11.85
CA GLY A 33 16.43 -36.42 11.51
C GLY A 33 15.08 -36.62 12.17
N GLY A 34 14.01 -36.69 11.37
CA GLY A 34 12.69 -37.05 11.83
C GLY A 34 12.69 -38.44 12.45
N GLY A 35 12.78 -38.48 13.78
CA GLY A 35 12.63 -39.69 14.58
C GLY A 35 11.70 -39.36 15.74
N LYS A 36 10.57 -40.07 15.81
CA LYS A 36 9.72 -40.12 17.02
C LYS A 36 10.62 -40.29 18.25
N PRO A 37 10.35 -39.64 19.40
CA PRO A 37 11.09 -39.94 20.62
C PRO A 37 10.60 -41.29 21.16
N ALA A 38 11.16 -42.37 20.63
CA ALA A 38 11.15 -43.68 21.25
C ALA A 38 12.20 -43.69 22.37
N ALA A 39 11.91 -42.98 23.47
CA ALA A 39 12.73 -43.01 24.68
C ALA A 39 11.92 -42.69 25.95
N THR A 40 10.61 -43.01 25.98
CA THR A 40 9.78 -42.88 27.18
C THR A 40 9.41 -44.22 27.84
N ALA A 41 10.10 -45.32 27.53
CA ALA A 41 9.74 -46.65 28.03
C ALA A 41 10.86 -47.43 28.74
N ALA A 42 11.96 -46.80 29.14
CA ALA A 42 13.06 -47.51 29.81
C ALA A 42 13.66 -46.73 30.99
N MET A 43 12.83 -46.24 31.92
CA MET A 43 13.26 -45.92 33.30
C MET A 43 12.15 -46.25 34.32
N ALA A 44 11.50 -47.39 34.13
CA ALA A 44 10.76 -48.07 35.19
C ALA A 44 11.65 -49.22 35.69
N GLY A 45 12.60 -48.90 36.57
CA GLY A 45 13.56 -49.88 37.08
C GLY A 45 14.28 -49.37 38.31
N HIS A 46 13.94 -49.97 39.45
CA HIS A 46 14.60 -49.96 40.75
C HIS A 46 14.50 -48.71 41.64
N GLY A 47 13.81 -48.91 42.77
CA GLY A 47 13.91 -48.06 43.94
C GLY A 47 15.32 -48.10 44.53
N GLN A 48 16.12 -47.11 44.15
CA GLN A 48 17.07 -46.50 45.07
C GLN A 48 16.36 -45.31 45.71
N ASP A 49 16.47 -45.16 47.02
CA ASP A 49 16.05 -43.95 47.73
C ASP A 49 16.74 -42.74 47.09
N ARG A 50 16.04 -42.06 46.16
CA ARG A 50 16.48 -40.79 45.63
C ARG A 50 16.50 -39.82 46.79
N LYS A 51 17.69 -39.36 47.18
CA LYS A 51 17.87 -38.34 48.21
C LYS A 51 16.98 -37.15 47.85
N THR A 52 16.09 -36.78 48.76
CA THR A 52 15.24 -35.58 48.61
C THR A 52 16.14 -34.37 48.42
N ILE A 53 15.89 -33.61 47.36
CA ILE A 53 16.53 -32.32 47.11
C ILE A 53 15.63 -31.27 47.75
N ASP A 54 16.15 -30.53 48.73
CA ASP A 54 15.43 -29.40 49.31
C ASP A 54 15.30 -28.25 48.31
N LEU A 55 14.24 -27.46 48.46
CA LEU A 55 13.93 -26.38 47.52
C LEU A 55 15.08 -25.37 47.40
N GLU A 56 15.68 -24.99 48.52
CA GLU A 56 16.77 -24.01 48.58
C GLU A 56 18.03 -24.52 47.88
N ASP A 57 18.43 -25.77 48.16
CA ASP A 57 19.63 -26.38 47.56
C ASP A 57 19.47 -26.59 46.05
N GLY A 58 18.31 -27.12 45.64
CA GLY A 58 17.97 -27.32 44.24
C GLY A 58 17.88 -25.99 43.48
N TRP A 59 17.25 -24.99 44.08
CA TRP A 59 17.19 -23.65 43.49
C TRP A 59 18.56 -22.98 43.42
N ALA A 60 19.41 -23.11 44.44
CA ALA A 60 20.77 -22.57 44.42
C ALA A 60 21.60 -23.19 43.28
N PHE A 61 21.41 -24.47 42.98
CA PHE A 61 22.00 -25.10 41.80
C PHE A 61 21.46 -24.51 40.50
N MET A 62 20.14 -24.36 40.38
CA MET A 62 19.50 -23.74 39.22
C MET A 62 19.93 -22.29 39.00
N GLN A 63 20.04 -21.50 40.06
CA GLN A 63 20.45 -20.09 40.02
C GLN A 63 21.88 -19.94 39.47
N ARG A 64 22.79 -20.90 39.73
CA ARG A 64 24.12 -20.91 39.09
C ARG A 64 24.02 -21.12 37.58
N GLY A 65 23.15 -22.02 37.13
CA GLY A 65 22.85 -22.21 35.70
C GLY A 65 22.22 -20.96 35.07
N ILE A 66 21.28 -20.32 35.75
CA ILE A 66 20.64 -19.08 35.30
C ILE A 66 21.66 -17.93 35.23
N THR A 67 22.53 -17.80 36.24
CA THR A 67 23.60 -16.80 36.27
C THR A 67 24.60 -17.02 35.13
N LYS A 68 25.00 -18.27 34.88
CA LYS A 68 25.83 -18.65 33.73
C LYS A 68 25.17 -18.20 32.42
N LEU A 69 23.87 -18.47 32.24
CA LEU A 69 23.13 -18.02 31.06
C LEU A 69 23.11 -16.49 30.95
N ILE A 70 22.83 -15.77 32.03
CA ILE A 70 22.85 -14.30 32.06
C ILE A 70 24.23 -13.77 31.67
N ASN A 71 25.31 -14.34 32.21
CA ASN A 71 26.67 -13.93 31.87
C ASN A 71 26.97 -14.11 30.37
N ILE A 72 26.53 -15.22 29.76
CA ILE A 72 26.65 -15.44 28.32
C ILE A 72 25.88 -14.37 27.53
N LEU A 73 24.65 -14.05 27.95
CA LEU A 73 23.81 -13.03 27.30
C LEU A 73 24.37 -11.60 27.42
N GLU A 74 25.02 -11.29 28.54
CA GLU A 74 25.72 -10.02 28.77
C GLU A 74 27.13 -9.99 28.15
N GLY A 75 27.54 -11.03 27.42
CA GLY A 75 28.85 -11.10 26.78
C GLY A 75 30.04 -11.20 27.76
N LYS A 76 29.80 -11.60 29.00
CA LYS A 76 30.87 -11.84 29.99
C LYS A 76 31.62 -13.14 29.65
N PRO A 77 32.90 -13.27 30.03
CA PRO A 77 33.68 -14.49 29.80
C PRO A 77 33.06 -15.67 30.56
N GLU A 78 32.34 -16.54 29.84
CA GLU A 78 31.66 -17.70 30.40
C GLU A 78 31.65 -18.83 29.36
N PRO A 79 31.96 -20.10 29.74
CA PRO A 79 31.86 -21.23 28.83
C PRO A 79 30.42 -21.44 28.36
N GLN A 80 30.25 -21.85 27.10
CA GLN A 80 28.94 -22.25 26.58
C GLN A 80 28.36 -23.45 27.36
N PHE A 81 27.04 -23.63 27.28
CA PHE A 81 26.39 -24.80 27.88
C PHE A 81 26.80 -26.09 27.18
N SER A 82 27.32 -27.04 27.95
CA SER A 82 27.55 -28.40 27.48
C SER A 82 26.25 -29.23 27.56
N SER A 83 26.23 -30.39 26.88
CA SER A 83 25.15 -31.36 27.02
C SER A 83 25.00 -31.84 28.47
N GLU A 84 26.10 -31.93 29.21
CA GLU A 84 26.13 -32.32 30.61
C GLU A 84 25.47 -31.24 31.49
N ASP A 85 25.82 -29.96 31.30
CA ASP A 85 25.21 -28.84 32.02
C ASP A 85 23.69 -28.85 31.86
N TYR A 86 23.24 -28.99 30.61
CA TYR A 86 21.81 -29.08 30.28
C TYR A 86 21.15 -30.27 30.99
N MET A 87 21.77 -31.45 30.91
CA MET A 87 21.22 -32.66 31.49
C MET A 87 21.11 -32.53 33.02
N MET A 88 22.11 -31.95 33.69
CA MET A 88 22.11 -31.72 35.13
C MET A 88 21.01 -30.73 35.56
N LEU A 89 20.89 -29.59 34.88
CA LEU A 89 19.86 -28.59 35.18
C LEU A 89 18.45 -29.14 34.96
N TYR A 90 18.21 -29.80 33.82
CA TYR A 90 16.92 -30.45 33.54
C TYR A 90 16.60 -31.56 34.56
N THR A 91 17.58 -32.41 34.88
CA THR A 91 17.39 -33.53 35.83
C THR A 91 17.09 -33.01 37.23
N THR A 92 17.70 -31.89 37.62
CA THR A 92 17.43 -31.24 38.91
C THR A 92 15.97 -30.81 38.98
N ILE A 93 15.46 -30.07 37.99
CA ILE A 93 14.04 -29.68 37.92
C ILE A 93 13.13 -30.91 37.90
N TYR A 94 13.43 -31.90 37.06
CA TYR A 94 12.66 -33.15 36.98
C TYR A 94 12.57 -33.86 38.33
N ASN A 95 13.68 -34.01 39.05
CA ASN A 95 13.71 -34.67 40.35
C ASN A 95 12.89 -33.88 41.38
N MET A 96 13.06 -32.56 41.45
CA MET A 96 12.31 -31.70 42.37
C MET A 96 10.79 -31.71 42.10
N CYS A 97 10.37 -31.92 40.85
CA CYS A 97 8.95 -32.04 40.48
C CYS A 97 8.37 -33.45 40.67
N THR A 98 9.21 -34.48 40.81
CA THR A 98 8.77 -35.89 40.93
C THR A 98 8.96 -36.47 42.33
N GLN A 99 9.45 -35.66 43.26
CA GLN A 99 9.55 -35.98 44.68
C GLN A 99 8.17 -36.25 45.31
N LYS A 100 8.12 -37.12 46.31
CA LYS A 100 6.89 -37.42 47.03
C LYS A 100 6.46 -36.22 47.89
N PRO A 101 5.15 -35.99 48.08
CA PRO A 101 4.66 -35.01 49.04
C PRO A 101 5.27 -35.23 50.44
N PRO A 102 5.65 -34.16 51.18
CA PRO A 102 5.39 -32.74 50.92
C PRO A 102 6.43 -32.03 50.01
N HIS A 103 7.39 -32.75 49.42
CA HIS A 103 8.53 -32.18 48.71
C HIS A 103 8.35 -32.07 47.19
N ASP A 104 7.10 -32.12 46.69
CA ASP A 104 6.79 -31.76 45.30
C ASP A 104 6.83 -30.23 45.18
N TYR A 105 7.85 -29.73 44.47
CA TYR A 105 8.08 -28.29 44.34
C TYR A 105 7.59 -27.72 43.00
N SER A 106 6.70 -28.42 42.27
CA SER A 106 6.32 -28.02 40.91
C SER A 106 5.69 -26.62 40.84
N GLN A 107 4.86 -26.25 41.82
CA GLN A 107 4.27 -24.91 41.89
C GLN A 107 5.33 -23.84 42.19
N GLN A 108 6.17 -24.09 43.21
CA GLN A 108 7.22 -23.14 43.60
C GLN A 108 8.23 -22.95 42.47
N LEU A 109 8.57 -24.00 41.71
CA LEU A 109 9.47 -23.91 40.56
C LEU A 109 8.84 -23.15 39.38
N TYR A 110 7.52 -23.23 39.19
CA TYR A 110 6.81 -22.39 38.23
C TYR A 110 6.87 -20.90 38.61
N ASP A 111 6.69 -20.59 39.89
CA ASP A 111 6.78 -19.22 40.39
C ASP A 111 8.23 -18.70 40.30
N LYS A 112 9.22 -19.52 40.68
CA LYS A 112 10.64 -19.22 40.57
C LYS A 112 11.12 -19.02 39.12
N TYR A 113 10.52 -19.72 38.16
CA TYR A 113 10.78 -19.48 36.73
C TYR A 113 10.43 -18.05 36.33
N ARG A 114 9.28 -17.54 36.79
CA ARG A 114 8.89 -16.14 36.58
C ARG A 114 9.87 -15.19 37.28
N GLU A 115 10.12 -15.41 38.57
CA GLU A 115 11.02 -14.58 39.38
C GLU A 115 12.40 -14.40 38.73
N ALA A 116 12.95 -15.44 38.10
CA ALA A 116 14.25 -15.37 37.41
C ALA A 116 14.27 -14.33 36.27
N PHE A 117 13.17 -14.17 35.53
CA PHE A 117 13.07 -13.09 34.54
C PHE A 117 12.90 -11.74 35.21
N GLU A 118 12.04 -11.64 36.23
CA GLU A 118 11.77 -10.38 36.90
C GLU A 118 13.04 -9.80 37.54
N GLU A 119 13.85 -10.64 38.19
CA GLU A 119 15.13 -10.26 38.80
C GLU A 119 16.11 -9.72 37.75
N TYR A 120 16.34 -10.47 36.66
CA TYR A 120 17.23 -10.05 35.58
C TYR A 120 16.76 -8.76 34.89
N ILE A 121 15.45 -8.66 34.62
CA ILE A 121 14.86 -7.49 33.98
C ILE A 121 15.06 -6.24 34.85
N ARG A 122 14.73 -6.33 36.14
CA ARG A 122 14.81 -5.19 37.08
C ARG A 122 16.25 -4.78 37.37
N ALA A 123 17.16 -5.74 37.53
CA ALA A 123 18.54 -5.46 37.92
C ALA A 123 19.41 -4.97 36.74
N THR A 124 19.16 -5.45 35.52
CA THR A 124 20.09 -5.25 34.39
C THR A 124 19.41 -4.59 33.18
N VAL A 125 18.28 -5.13 32.74
CA VAL A 125 17.68 -4.72 31.45
C VAL A 125 17.06 -3.34 31.52
N LEU A 126 16.22 -3.09 32.53
CA LEU A 126 15.53 -1.81 32.70
C LEU A 126 16.50 -0.64 32.91
N PRO A 127 17.51 -0.72 33.80
CA PRO A 127 18.52 0.33 33.93
C PRO A 127 19.21 0.64 32.59
N SER A 128 19.67 -0.38 31.86
CA SER A 128 20.37 -0.19 30.57
C SER A 128 19.50 0.52 29.52
N LEU A 129 18.19 0.28 29.53
CA LEU A 129 17.24 0.95 28.64
C LEU A 129 16.96 2.39 29.08
N LYS A 130 16.86 2.65 30.40
CA LYS A 130 16.58 3.99 30.94
C LYS A 130 17.72 4.98 30.75
N GLU A 131 18.96 4.50 30.71
CA GLU A 131 20.16 5.31 30.49
C GLU A 131 20.34 5.75 29.03
N LYS A 132 19.62 5.14 28.09
CA LYS A 132 19.70 5.43 26.66
C LYS A 132 18.47 6.19 26.19
N HIS A 133 18.65 6.95 25.10
CA HIS A 133 17.61 7.75 24.47
C HIS A 133 17.57 7.50 22.96
N ASP A 134 16.43 7.82 22.35
CA ASP A 134 16.20 7.83 20.91
C ASP A 134 16.73 6.56 20.21
N GLU A 135 17.50 6.71 19.13
CA GLU A 135 18.00 5.58 18.34
C GLU A 135 18.86 4.60 19.16
N PHE A 136 19.67 5.08 20.11
CA PHE A 136 20.49 4.22 20.96
C PHE A 136 19.63 3.36 21.90
N MET A 137 18.51 3.92 22.40
CA MET A 137 17.52 3.16 23.17
C MET A 137 16.84 2.11 22.31
N LEU A 138 16.50 2.43 21.05
CA LEU A 138 15.91 1.46 20.12
C LEU A 138 16.85 0.28 19.83
N ARG A 139 18.14 0.56 19.59
CA ARG A 139 19.17 -0.49 19.37
C ARG A 139 19.33 -1.37 20.60
N GLU A 140 19.35 -0.76 21.78
CA GLU A 140 19.39 -1.50 23.04
C GLU A 140 18.15 -2.38 23.23
N LEU A 141 16.94 -1.84 22.96
CA LEU A 141 15.70 -2.60 23.06
C LEU A 141 15.72 -3.84 22.16
N VAL A 142 16.15 -3.70 20.91
CA VAL A 142 16.26 -4.84 19.98
C VAL A 142 17.24 -5.88 20.50
N GLN A 143 18.41 -5.46 21.00
CA GLN A 143 19.38 -6.38 21.59
C GLN A 143 18.82 -7.09 22.82
N ARG A 144 18.18 -6.35 23.74
CA ARG A 144 17.58 -6.89 24.96
C ARG A 144 16.43 -7.85 24.67
N TRP A 145 15.60 -7.55 23.68
CA TRP A 145 14.56 -8.48 23.23
C TRP A 145 15.14 -9.77 22.64
N SER A 146 16.18 -9.67 21.81
CA SER A 146 16.88 -10.83 21.25
C SER A 146 17.46 -11.72 22.35
N ASN A 147 18.17 -11.11 23.32
CA ASN A 147 18.71 -11.80 24.50
C ASN A 147 17.60 -12.46 25.33
N HIS A 148 16.50 -11.75 25.55
CA HIS A 148 15.35 -12.27 26.28
C HIS A 148 14.73 -13.49 25.58
N LYS A 149 14.58 -13.46 24.26
CA LYS A 149 14.13 -14.64 23.48
C LYS A 149 15.08 -15.82 23.60
N VAL A 150 16.39 -15.61 23.73
CA VAL A 150 17.36 -16.68 24.01
C VAL A 150 17.17 -17.21 25.43
N MET A 151 17.00 -16.33 26.42
CA MET A 151 16.76 -16.70 27.81
C MET A 151 15.49 -17.55 27.97
N VAL A 152 14.37 -17.10 27.37
CA VAL A 152 13.10 -17.86 27.34
C VAL A 152 13.32 -19.25 26.76
N ARG A 153 14.00 -19.37 25.61
CA ARG A 153 14.28 -20.68 25.00
C ARG A 153 15.07 -21.61 25.91
N TRP A 154 16.11 -21.12 26.59
CA TRP A 154 16.92 -21.97 27.49
C TRP A 154 16.18 -22.33 28.77
N LEU A 155 15.55 -21.37 29.44
CA LEU A 155 14.81 -21.64 30.66
C LEU A 155 13.63 -22.56 30.40
N SER A 156 12.85 -22.37 29.32
CA SER A 156 11.78 -23.30 28.97
C SER A 156 12.29 -24.72 28.71
N ARG A 157 13.53 -24.90 28.24
CA ARG A 157 14.15 -26.22 28.08
C ARG A 157 14.56 -26.83 29.43
N PHE A 158 15.16 -26.06 30.33
CA PHE A 158 15.51 -26.56 31.68
C PHE A 158 14.25 -26.94 32.48
N PHE A 159 13.17 -26.18 32.33
CA PHE A 159 11.91 -26.37 33.04
C PHE A 159 10.87 -27.18 32.24
N HIS A 160 11.26 -27.82 31.14
CA HIS A 160 10.32 -28.45 30.18
C HIS A 160 9.38 -29.50 30.82
N TYR A 161 9.80 -30.13 31.92
CA TYR A 161 8.94 -31.03 32.68
C TYR A 161 7.65 -30.35 33.16
N LEU A 162 7.74 -29.09 33.60
CA LEU A 162 6.58 -28.32 34.06
C LEU A 162 5.57 -28.10 32.94
N ASP A 163 6.01 -27.69 31.74
CA ASP A 163 5.13 -27.52 30.58
C ASP A 163 4.39 -28.84 30.26
N ARG A 164 5.14 -29.95 30.19
CA ARG A 164 4.61 -31.23 29.75
C ARG A 164 3.62 -31.85 30.74
N TYR A 165 3.83 -31.66 32.04
CA TYR A 165 3.06 -32.37 33.06
C TYR A 165 2.30 -31.46 34.02
N PHE A 166 2.97 -30.50 34.64
CA PHE A 166 2.34 -29.67 35.68
C PHE A 166 1.37 -28.63 35.11
N ILE A 167 1.83 -27.84 34.15
CA ILE A 167 1.08 -26.77 33.48
C ILE A 167 -0.09 -27.36 32.71
N THR A 168 0.14 -28.43 31.96
CA THR A 168 -0.91 -29.11 31.19
C THR A 168 -2.03 -29.64 32.09
N ARG A 169 -1.71 -30.19 33.27
CA ARG A 169 -2.71 -30.71 34.23
C ARG A 169 -3.51 -29.62 34.92
N ARG A 170 -2.91 -28.45 35.13
CA ARG A 170 -3.53 -27.32 35.85
C ARG A 170 -4.07 -26.23 34.92
N SER A 171 -3.92 -26.39 33.61
CA SER A 171 -4.30 -25.40 32.59
C SER A 171 -3.69 -24.01 32.86
N LEU A 172 -2.43 -23.98 33.31
CA LEU A 172 -1.68 -22.74 33.53
C LEU A 172 -1.11 -22.20 32.21
N THR A 173 -0.64 -20.94 32.23
CA THR A 173 0.08 -20.32 31.10
C THR A 173 1.39 -21.06 30.85
N ALA A 174 1.68 -21.38 29.58
CA ALA A 174 2.90 -22.06 29.17
C ALA A 174 4.14 -21.22 29.51
N LEU A 175 5.27 -21.88 29.80
CA LEU A 175 6.50 -21.20 30.23
C LEU A 175 6.96 -20.15 29.21
N ARG A 176 6.90 -20.49 27.92
CA ARG A 176 7.25 -19.56 26.84
C ARG A 176 6.47 -18.26 26.95
N ASP A 177 5.15 -18.35 27.14
CA ASP A 177 4.27 -17.18 27.20
C ASP A 177 4.49 -16.41 28.50
N VAL A 178 4.74 -17.10 29.63
CA VAL A 178 5.15 -16.44 30.89
C VAL A 178 6.38 -15.58 30.68
N GLY A 179 7.41 -16.11 30.00
CA GLY A 179 8.63 -15.36 29.69
C GLY A 179 8.36 -14.11 28.85
N LEU A 180 7.51 -14.20 27.83
CA LEU A 180 7.14 -13.06 26.97
C LEU A 180 6.30 -12.03 27.74
N ILE A 181 5.35 -12.48 28.57
CA ILE A 181 4.53 -11.64 29.45
C ILE A 181 5.41 -10.84 30.42
N CYS A 182 6.45 -11.44 30.98
CA CYS A 182 7.38 -10.72 31.88
C CYS A 182 8.03 -9.53 31.16
N PHE A 183 8.48 -9.71 29.92
CA PHE A 183 9.05 -8.61 29.14
C PHE A 183 8.01 -7.55 28.79
N ARG A 184 6.81 -7.98 28.40
CA ARG A 184 5.71 -7.06 28.10
C ARG A 184 5.39 -6.17 29.30
N ASP A 185 5.12 -6.79 30.44
CA ASP A 185 4.57 -6.11 31.61
C ASP A 185 5.63 -5.26 32.32
N LEU A 186 6.89 -5.71 32.33
CA LEU A 186 7.97 -5.00 33.04
C LEU A 186 8.76 -4.03 32.16
N ILE A 187 8.95 -4.32 30.88
CA ILE A 187 9.77 -3.47 29.99
C ILE A 187 8.86 -2.70 29.04
N PHE A 188 8.13 -3.41 28.19
CA PHE A 188 7.39 -2.77 27.09
C PHE A 188 6.37 -1.75 27.60
N GLN A 189 5.56 -2.09 28.61
CA GLN A 189 4.58 -1.14 29.18
C GLN A 189 5.24 0.13 29.75
N GLU A 190 6.46 0.04 30.25
CA GLU A 190 7.19 1.18 30.81
C GLU A 190 7.80 2.08 29.73
N ILE A 191 8.30 1.50 28.63
CA ILE A 191 9.08 2.24 27.62
C ILE A 191 8.32 2.50 26.31
N LYS A 192 7.18 1.85 26.06
CA LYS A 192 6.46 1.90 24.78
C LYS A 192 6.20 3.31 24.28
N GLY A 193 5.87 4.24 25.18
CA GLY A 193 5.67 5.66 24.83
C GLY A 193 6.91 6.28 24.21
N LYS A 194 8.06 6.18 24.88
CA LYS A 194 9.34 6.70 24.39
C LYS A 194 9.80 6.01 23.11
N VAL A 195 9.61 4.70 23.02
CA VAL A 195 9.96 3.90 21.83
C VAL A 195 9.13 4.36 20.64
N LYS A 196 7.81 4.50 20.83
CA LYS A 196 6.89 5.01 19.82
C LYS A 196 7.27 6.44 19.38
N ASP A 197 7.56 7.34 20.32
CA ASP A 197 7.98 8.71 20.00
C ASP A 197 9.28 8.72 19.16
N ALA A 198 10.28 7.91 19.54
CA ALA A 198 11.53 7.79 18.81
C ALA A 198 11.35 7.18 17.40
N VAL A 199 10.48 6.18 17.27
CA VAL A 199 10.16 5.57 15.97
C VAL A 199 9.47 6.57 15.04
N ILE A 200 8.47 7.31 15.54
CA ILE A 200 7.77 8.32 14.74
C ILE A 200 8.74 9.43 14.31
N ALA A 201 9.62 9.90 15.21
CA ALA A 201 10.64 10.88 14.87
C ALA A 201 11.58 10.42 13.74
N LEU A 202 11.99 9.14 13.74
CA LEU A 202 12.78 8.57 12.63
C LEU A 202 11.99 8.51 11.32
N ILE A 203 10.69 8.22 11.38
CA ILE A 203 9.82 8.21 10.19
C ILE A 203 9.72 9.64 9.61
N ASP A 204 9.58 10.66 10.46
CA ASP A 204 9.54 12.06 10.03
C ASP A 204 10.86 12.53 9.42
N GLN A 205 11.99 12.15 10.01
CA GLN A 205 13.31 12.38 9.40
C GLN A 205 13.39 11.78 7.99
N GLU A 206 12.90 10.55 7.81
CA GLU A 206 12.84 9.93 6.48
C GLU A 206 11.83 10.63 5.54
N ARG A 207 10.76 11.25 6.05
CA ARG A 207 9.83 12.07 5.25
C ARG A 207 10.49 13.33 4.70
N GLU A 208 11.36 13.94 5.48
CA GLU A 208 12.19 15.09 5.09
C GLU A 208 13.41 14.69 4.24
N GLY A 209 13.63 13.39 4.02
CA GLY A 209 14.65 12.86 3.11
C GLY A 209 15.96 12.44 3.77
N GLU A 210 16.01 12.41 5.10
CA GLU A 210 17.15 11.90 5.84
C GLU A 210 17.29 10.38 5.70
N GLN A 211 18.53 9.88 5.82
CA GLN A 211 18.81 8.45 5.81
C GLN A 211 18.66 7.88 7.22
N ILE A 212 17.84 6.84 7.35
CA ILE A 212 17.60 6.17 8.61
C ILE A 212 17.95 4.67 8.54
N ASP A 213 18.16 4.06 9.70
CA ASP A 213 18.32 2.60 9.79
C ASP A 213 16.94 1.90 9.71
N ARG A 214 16.48 1.65 8.47
CA ARG A 214 15.20 0.94 8.21
C ARG A 214 15.15 -0.46 8.84
N ALA A 215 16.30 -1.13 8.98
CA ALA A 215 16.37 -2.45 9.59
C ALA A 215 16.13 -2.37 11.10
N LEU A 216 16.66 -1.34 11.76
CA LEU A 216 16.36 -1.05 13.15
C LEU A 216 14.86 -0.80 13.36
N LEU A 217 14.23 0.07 12.55
CA LEU A 217 12.79 0.33 12.63
C LEU A 217 11.98 -0.97 12.48
N LYS A 218 12.29 -1.78 11.47
CA LYS A 218 11.64 -3.07 11.26
C LYS A 218 11.74 -3.96 12.50
N ASN A 219 12.95 -4.11 13.04
CA ASN A 219 13.17 -4.95 14.22
C ASN A 219 12.43 -4.44 15.46
N VAL A 220 12.33 -3.12 15.65
CA VAL A 220 11.56 -2.52 16.75
C VAL A 220 10.07 -2.77 16.57
N LEU A 221 9.53 -2.55 15.36
CA LEU A 221 8.11 -2.75 15.09
C LEU A 221 7.70 -4.23 15.15
N ASP A 222 8.57 -5.14 14.76
CA ASP A 222 8.37 -6.57 14.96
C ASP A 222 8.22 -6.93 16.45
N ILE A 223 8.82 -6.16 17.39
CA ILE A 223 8.60 -6.35 18.84
C ILE A 223 7.16 -6.03 19.23
N PHE A 224 6.58 -4.95 18.71
CA PHE A 224 5.18 -4.58 18.99
C PHE A 224 4.21 -5.70 18.56
N VAL A 225 4.52 -6.37 17.45
CA VAL A 225 3.74 -7.52 16.93
C VAL A 225 3.99 -8.78 17.77
N GLU A 226 5.24 -9.13 18.04
CA GLU A 226 5.59 -10.36 18.77
C GLU A 226 5.10 -10.35 20.23
N ILE A 227 5.11 -9.18 20.89
CA ILE A 227 4.67 -9.02 22.28
C ILE A 227 3.16 -9.22 22.46
N GLY A 228 2.38 -9.00 21.40
CA GLY A 228 0.93 -9.20 21.41
C GLY A 228 0.48 -10.67 21.49
N LEU A 229 1.41 -11.64 21.50
CA LEU A 229 1.13 -13.08 21.62
C LEU A 229 0.10 -13.60 20.60
N GLY A 230 0.17 -13.08 19.37
CA GLY A 230 -0.77 -13.42 18.30
C GLY A 230 -1.95 -12.44 18.14
N ASN A 231 -2.04 -11.43 19.01
CA ASN A 231 -2.93 -10.28 18.84
C ASN A 231 -2.14 -9.06 18.35
N MET A 232 -2.75 -8.23 17.51
CA MET A 232 -2.17 -6.99 16.98
C MET A 232 -2.39 -5.79 17.91
N ASP A 233 -3.15 -5.91 19.01
CA ASP A 233 -3.50 -4.80 19.90
C ASP A 233 -2.31 -3.94 20.34
N CYS A 234 -1.14 -4.54 20.63
CA CYS A 234 0.05 -3.78 21.01
C CYS A 234 0.57 -2.94 19.82
N TYR A 235 0.58 -3.50 18.61
CA TYR A 235 0.97 -2.74 17.42
C TYR A 235 -0.07 -1.68 17.05
N GLU A 236 -1.36 -2.02 17.06
CA GLU A 236 -2.43 -1.11 16.64
C GLU A 236 -2.60 0.05 17.64
N ASN A 237 -2.81 -0.25 18.92
CA ASN A 237 -3.15 0.76 19.93
C ASN A 237 -1.92 1.51 20.46
N ASP A 238 -0.76 0.85 20.61
CA ASP A 238 0.42 1.50 21.19
C ASP A 238 1.34 2.14 20.13
N PHE A 239 1.12 1.90 18.83
CA PHE A 239 1.91 2.48 17.74
C PHE A 239 1.09 3.00 16.56
N GLU A 240 0.32 2.15 15.86
CA GLU A 240 -0.33 2.49 14.59
C GLU A 240 -1.25 3.70 14.73
N ASP A 241 -2.08 3.76 15.76
CA ASP A 241 -2.98 4.90 15.99
C ASP A 241 -2.24 6.23 16.12
N PHE A 242 -1.06 6.21 16.77
CA PHE A 242 -0.22 7.39 16.91
C PHE A 242 0.49 7.74 15.61
N LEU A 243 0.97 6.74 14.86
CA LEU A 243 1.54 6.95 13.53
C LEU A 243 0.51 7.58 12.58
N LEU A 244 -0.73 7.07 12.57
CA LEU A 244 -1.79 7.60 11.71
C LEU A 244 -2.14 9.05 12.07
N LYS A 245 -2.18 9.36 13.36
CA LYS A 245 -2.40 10.73 13.84
C LYS A 245 -1.26 11.66 13.41
N ASP A 246 -0.03 11.26 13.68
CA ASP A 246 1.17 12.01 13.30
C ASP A 246 1.24 12.26 11.78
N THR A 247 0.93 11.22 10.98
CA THR A 247 0.86 11.30 9.52
C THR A 247 -0.18 12.33 9.07
N THR A 248 -1.35 12.35 9.72
CA THR A 248 -2.38 13.36 9.47
C THR A 248 -1.85 14.76 9.76
N ASP A 249 -1.25 14.97 10.94
CA ASP A 249 -0.74 16.28 11.35
C ASP A 249 0.37 16.76 10.40
N TYR A 250 1.32 15.88 10.05
CA TYR A 250 2.41 16.16 9.12
C TYR A 250 1.91 16.60 7.74
N TYR A 251 1.02 15.81 7.12
CA TYR A 251 0.54 16.12 5.77
C TYR A 251 -0.45 17.28 5.74
N SER A 252 -1.18 17.54 6.83
CA SER A 252 -2.03 18.72 6.94
C SER A 252 -1.20 20.01 6.83
N VAL A 253 -0.06 20.08 7.52
CA VAL A 253 0.87 21.22 7.44
C VAL A 253 1.47 21.36 6.04
N LYS A 254 1.92 20.26 5.42
CA LYS A 254 2.47 20.31 4.05
C LYS A 254 1.41 20.77 3.04
N ALA A 255 0.18 20.26 3.14
CA ALA A 255 -0.91 20.65 2.25
C ALA A 255 -1.24 22.15 2.34
N GLN A 256 -1.27 22.71 3.55
CA GLN A 256 -1.52 24.15 3.77
C GLN A 256 -0.49 25.05 3.06
N SER A 257 0.78 24.64 3.03
CA SER A 257 1.84 25.38 2.30
C SER A 257 1.66 25.21 0.79
N TRP A 258 1.59 23.96 0.32
CA TRP A 258 1.60 23.63 -1.10
C TRP A 258 0.36 24.13 -1.84
N ILE A 259 -0.82 24.14 -1.20
CA ILE A 259 -2.04 24.61 -1.87
C ILE A 259 -1.97 26.10 -2.22
N VAL A 260 -1.18 26.89 -1.48
CA VAL A 260 -0.96 28.31 -1.76
C VAL A 260 0.16 28.48 -2.78
N GLU A 261 1.30 27.82 -2.55
CA GLU A 261 2.55 28.05 -3.27
C GLU A 261 2.60 27.39 -4.66
N ASP A 262 2.03 26.19 -4.81
CA ASP A 262 2.23 25.37 -6.01
C ASP A 262 1.12 25.54 -7.04
N SER A 263 1.43 25.27 -8.31
CA SER A 263 0.41 25.04 -9.33
C SER A 263 -0.33 23.72 -9.06
N CYS A 264 -1.54 23.55 -9.61
CA CYS A 264 -2.29 22.29 -9.45
C CYS A 264 -1.50 21.06 -9.95
N PRO A 265 -0.83 21.07 -11.13
CA PRO A 265 0.05 19.97 -11.55
C PRO A 265 1.18 19.65 -10.58
N ASP A 266 1.93 20.67 -10.13
CA ASP A 266 3.07 20.48 -9.23
C ASP A 266 2.63 19.90 -7.89
N TYR A 267 1.50 20.40 -7.37
CA TYR A 267 0.86 19.86 -6.17
C TYR A 267 0.51 18.38 -6.34
N MET A 268 -0.13 18.01 -7.45
CA MET A 268 -0.51 16.62 -7.72
C MET A 268 0.69 15.69 -7.85
N ILE A 269 1.80 16.16 -8.44
CA ILE A 269 3.06 15.40 -8.50
C ILE A 269 3.61 15.16 -7.10
N LYS A 270 3.64 16.19 -6.24
CA LYS A 270 4.07 16.05 -4.83
C LYS A 270 3.17 15.09 -4.06
N ALA A 271 1.85 15.20 -4.22
CA ALA A 271 0.89 14.32 -3.55
C ALA A 271 1.05 12.86 -3.99
N GLU A 272 1.22 12.61 -5.29
CA GLU A 272 1.49 11.28 -5.84
C GLU A 272 2.79 10.68 -5.28
N GLU A 273 3.87 11.45 -5.24
CA GLU A 273 5.14 10.99 -4.69
C GLU A 273 5.05 10.73 -3.18
N CYS A 274 4.27 11.52 -2.44
CA CYS A 274 4.01 11.26 -1.02
C CYS A 274 3.29 9.92 -0.80
N LEU A 275 2.23 9.65 -1.56
CA LEU A 275 1.50 8.38 -1.49
C LEU A 275 2.39 7.20 -1.85
N LYS A 276 3.24 7.35 -2.86
CA LYS A 276 4.21 6.32 -3.26
C LYS A 276 5.23 6.06 -2.14
N ARG A 277 5.83 7.11 -1.57
CA ARG A 277 6.81 6.98 -0.48
C ARG A 277 6.21 6.33 0.76
N GLU A 278 4.98 6.70 1.15
CA GLU A 278 4.30 6.07 2.29
C GLU A 278 4.01 4.59 2.04
N LYS A 279 3.58 4.23 0.83
CA LYS A 279 3.44 2.81 0.44
C LYS A 279 4.76 2.05 0.52
N GLU A 280 5.84 2.66 0.06
CA GLU A 280 7.18 2.06 0.16
C GLU A 280 7.59 1.90 1.63
N ARG A 281 7.34 2.87 2.52
CA ARG A 281 7.63 2.75 3.96
C ARG A 281 6.93 1.54 4.58
N VAL A 282 5.67 1.31 4.20
CA VAL A 282 4.96 0.11 4.64
C VAL A 282 5.66 -1.16 4.17
N GLY A 283 6.04 -1.23 2.89
CA GLY A 283 6.77 -2.37 2.35
C GLY A 283 8.13 -2.64 3.01
N HIS A 284 8.79 -1.61 3.56
CA HIS A 284 10.11 -1.76 4.18
C HIS A 284 10.05 -2.20 5.65
N TYR A 285 9.20 -1.56 6.47
CA TYR A 285 9.25 -1.77 7.93
C TYR A 285 7.91 -1.73 8.68
N LEU A 286 6.81 -1.21 8.12
CA LEU A 286 5.51 -1.25 8.81
C LEU A 286 4.79 -2.58 8.55
N HIS A 287 3.78 -2.87 9.36
CA HIS A 287 2.91 -4.01 9.12
C HIS A 287 1.98 -3.75 7.92
N ILE A 288 1.72 -4.78 7.11
CA ILE A 288 0.94 -4.66 5.87
C ILE A 288 -0.50 -4.14 6.11
N ASN A 289 -1.08 -4.45 7.27
CA ASN A 289 -2.42 -3.98 7.63
C ASN A 289 -2.50 -2.45 7.78
N SER A 290 -1.35 -1.77 7.94
CA SER A 290 -1.27 -0.31 8.02
C SER A 290 -1.40 0.36 6.66
N GLU A 291 -1.09 -0.31 5.55
CA GLU A 291 -1.14 0.28 4.20
C GLU A 291 -2.47 0.98 3.88
N PRO A 292 -3.64 0.31 3.98
CA PRO A 292 -4.91 0.96 3.63
C PRO A 292 -5.22 2.16 4.52
N LYS A 293 -5.04 2.04 5.84
CA LYS A 293 -5.33 3.11 6.81
C LYS A 293 -4.42 4.32 6.59
N LEU A 294 -3.12 4.07 6.39
CA LEU A 294 -2.11 5.11 6.21
C LEU A 294 -2.34 5.87 4.90
N LEU A 295 -2.54 5.15 3.78
CA LEU A 295 -2.78 5.78 2.49
C LEU A 295 -4.09 6.58 2.50
N GLU A 296 -5.14 6.10 3.16
CA GLU A 296 -6.39 6.84 3.32
C GLU A 296 -6.17 8.18 4.06
N LYS A 297 -5.39 8.19 5.15
CA LYS A 297 -5.05 9.45 5.87
C LYS A 297 -4.32 10.44 4.96
N VAL A 298 -3.31 9.98 4.24
CA VAL A 298 -2.53 10.83 3.33
C VAL A 298 -3.41 11.38 2.20
N GLN A 299 -4.28 10.55 1.62
CA GLN A 299 -5.23 10.97 0.59
C GLN A 299 -6.22 12.00 1.10
N ASN A 300 -6.74 11.81 2.31
CA ASN A 300 -7.72 12.74 2.89
C ASN A 300 -7.09 14.11 3.17
N GLU A 301 -5.90 14.15 3.76
CA GLU A 301 -5.21 15.41 4.08
C GLU A 301 -4.70 16.12 2.82
N LEU A 302 -4.08 15.41 1.88
CA LEU A 302 -3.50 16.02 0.68
C LEU A 302 -4.52 16.30 -0.42
N LEU A 303 -5.59 15.52 -0.56
CA LEU A 303 -6.46 15.60 -1.73
C LEU A 303 -7.91 15.90 -1.35
N ALA A 304 -8.54 15.10 -0.49
CA ALA A 304 -9.97 15.23 -0.22
C ALA A 304 -10.29 16.59 0.44
N SER A 305 -9.49 17.02 1.41
CA SER A 305 -9.67 18.28 2.14
C SER A 305 -9.49 19.53 1.27
N TYR A 306 -8.69 19.43 0.21
CA TYR A 306 -8.38 20.54 -0.69
C TYR A 306 -8.96 20.36 -2.10
N ALA A 307 -9.85 19.38 -2.30
CA ALA A 307 -10.38 18.98 -3.60
C ALA A 307 -10.91 20.18 -4.40
N THR A 308 -11.84 20.94 -3.82
CA THR A 308 -12.43 22.11 -4.48
C THR A 308 -11.39 23.17 -4.82
N GLN A 309 -10.53 23.54 -3.86
CA GLN A 309 -9.50 24.56 -4.08
C GLN A 309 -8.49 24.17 -5.15
N LEU A 310 -8.12 22.89 -5.20
CA LEU A 310 -7.16 22.36 -6.17
C LEU A 310 -7.77 22.30 -7.57
N LEU A 311 -9.00 21.79 -7.69
CA LEU A 311 -9.69 21.63 -8.97
C LEU A 311 -10.09 22.97 -9.58
N GLU A 312 -10.52 23.93 -8.76
CA GLU A 312 -10.96 25.26 -9.20
C GLU A 312 -9.84 26.30 -9.19
N LYS A 313 -8.59 25.88 -8.96
CA LYS A 313 -7.44 26.80 -8.86
C LYS A 313 -7.31 27.66 -10.11
N GLU A 314 -7.16 28.96 -9.92
CA GLU A 314 -7.04 29.92 -11.01
C GLU A 314 -5.83 29.56 -11.90
N HIS A 315 -6.03 29.61 -13.22
CA HIS A 315 -5.02 29.34 -14.26
C HIS A 315 -4.32 27.98 -14.28
N SER A 316 -4.55 27.09 -13.29
CA SER A 316 -3.89 25.78 -13.22
C SER A 316 -4.82 24.62 -12.88
N GLY A 317 -6.03 24.88 -12.40
CA GLY A 317 -7.02 23.86 -12.08
C GLY A 317 -7.58 23.13 -13.31
N CYS A 318 -8.57 22.27 -13.10
CA CYS A 318 -9.10 21.33 -14.09
C CYS A 318 -9.48 22.02 -15.42
N PHE A 319 -10.14 23.19 -15.38
CA PHE A 319 -10.49 23.93 -16.59
C PHE A 319 -9.27 24.41 -17.38
N ALA A 320 -8.20 24.85 -16.70
CA ALA A 320 -6.99 25.28 -17.36
C ALA A 320 -6.27 24.08 -18.01
N LEU A 321 -6.22 22.94 -17.33
CA LEU A 321 -5.62 21.71 -17.86
C LEU A 321 -6.35 21.20 -19.11
N LEU A 322 -7.69 21.26 -19.12
CA LEU A 322 -8.50 20.91 -20.28
C LEU A 322 -8.27 21.88 -21.45
N ARG A 323 -8.26 23.19 -21.18
CA ARG A 323 -8.03 24.23 -22.18
C ARG A 323 -6.65 24.13 -22.83
N ASP A 324 -5.63 23.84 -22.02
CA ASP A 324 -4.22 23.86 -22.45
C ASP A 324 -3.72 22.46 -22.87
N ASP A 325 -4.64 21.51 -23.08
CA ASP A 325 -4.37 20.13 -23.52
C ASP A 325 -3.34 19.37 -22.67
N LYS A 326 -3.39 19.56 -21.35
CA LYS A 326 -2.49 18.92 -20.37
C LYS A 326 -2.94 17.48 -20.02
N VAL A 327 -2.93 16.61 -21.02
CA VAL A 327 -3.38 15.21 -20.97
C VAL A 327 -2.79 14.44 -19.78
N GLU A 328 -1.47 14.46 -19.60
CA GLU A 328 -0.80 13.71 -18.51
C GLU A 328 -1.21 14.20 -17.11
N ASP A 329 -1.41 15.50 -16.95
CA ASP A 329 -1.83 16.08 -15.67
C ASP A 329 -3.29 15.75 -15.35
N LEU A 330 -4.15 15.68 -16.38
CA LEU A 330 -5.53 15.20 -16.25
C LEU A 330 -5.60 13.71 -15.92
N SER A 331 -4.76 12.89 -16.55
CA SER A 331 -4.62 11.46 -16.22
C SER A 331 -4.18 11.26 -14.77
N ARG A 332 -3.24 12.08 -14.29
CA ARG A 332 -2.82 12.08 -12.88
C ARG A 332 -3.95 12.51 -11.95
N MET A 333 -4.67 13.58 -12.30
CA MET A 333 -5.84 14.04 -11.57
C MET A 333 -6.87 12.91 -11.42
N TYR A 334 -7.18 12.20 -12.49
CA TYR A 334 -8.05 11.03 -12.45
C TYR A 334 -7.52 9.91 -11.54
N ARG A 335 -6.24 9.54 -11.66
CA ARG A 335 -5.62 8.47 -10.85
C ARG A 335 -5.62 8.79 -9.35
N LEU A 336 -5.48 10.07 -8.99
CA LEU A 336 -5.50 10.51 -7.59
C LEU A 336 -6.92 10.56 -7.02
N PHE A 337 -7.85 11.17 -7.75
CA PHE A 337 -9.22 11.36 -7.27
C PHE A 337 -10.12 10.13 -7.42
N SER A 338 -9.79 9.17 -8.29
CA SER A 338 -10.52 7.89 -8.41
C SER A 338 -10.47 7.05 -7.13
N LYS A 339 -9.44 7.26 -6.30
CA LYS A 339 -9.27 6.56 -5.01
C LYS A 339 -10.04 7.22 -3.87
N ILE A 340 -10.62 8.41 -4.10
CA ILE A 340 -11.36 9.17 -3.10
C ILE A 340 -12.85 8.92 -3.31
N THR A 341 -13.58 8.66 -2.23
CA THR A 341 -15.03 8.49 -2.30
C THR A 341 -15.68 9.74 -2.90
N ARG A 342 -16.38 9.57 -4.03
CA ARG A 342 -17.02 10.64 -4.82
C ARG A 342 -16.04 11.71 -5.35
N GLY A 343 -14.74 11.44 -5.37
CA GLY A 343 -13.72 12.39 -5.84
C GLY A 343 -13.79 12.71 -7.34
N LEU A 344 -14.38 11.83 -8.15
CA LEU A 344 -14.52 12.03 -9.60
C LEU A 344 -15.74 12.86 -10.01
N GLU A 345 -16.75 13.02 -9.14
CA GLU A 345 -17.97 13.76 -9.48
C GLU A 345 -17.68 15.23 -9.85
N PRO A 346 -16.87 15.98 -9.10
CA PRO A 346 -16.53 17.36 -9.47
C PRO A 346 -15.76 17.44 -10.79
N ILE A 347 -14.80 16.55 -11.01
CA ILE A 347 -13.98 16.53 -12.22
C ILE A 347 -14.84 16.24 -13.45
N SER A 348 -15.74 15.25 -13.35
CA SER A 348 -16.68 14.91 -14.42
C SER A 348 -17.61 16.08 -14.77
N ASN A 349 -18.09 16.81 -13.76
CA ASN A 349 -18.91 18.00 -13.98
C ASN A 349 -18.12 19.13 -14.66
N MET A 350 -16.88 19.39 -14.24
CA MET A 350 -16.02 20.39 -14.87
C MET A 350 -15.70 20.01 -16.33
N PHE A 351 -15.41 18.73 -16.58
CA PHE A 351 -15.23 18.19 -17.93
C PHE A 351 -16.46 18.43 -18.80
N LYS A 352 -17.66 18.04 -18.33
CA LYS A 352 -18.92 18.30 -19.03
C LYS A 352 -19.09 19.78 -19.37
N THR A 353 -18.88 20.68 -18.40
CA THR A 353 -19.02 22.13 -18.60
C THR A 353 -18.03 22.64 -19.64
N HIS A 354 -16.77 22.18 -19.61
CA HIS A 354 -15.75 22.56 -20.57
C HIS A 354 -16.15 22.16 -22.00
N VAL A 355 -16.49 20.89 -22.22
CA VAL A 355 -16.94 20.37 -23.52
C VAL A 355 -18.18 21.12 -24.02
N THR A 356 -19.14 21.40 -23.12
CA THR A 356 -20.36 22.16 -23.46
C THR A 356 -20.03 23.58 -23.93
N ASN A 357 -19.07 24.23 -23.28
CA ASN A 357 -18.65 25.58 -23.61
C ASN A 357 -17.93 25.64 -24.96
N GLU A 358 -17.03 24.70 -25.23
CA GLU A 358 -16.36 24.59 -26.53
C GLU A 358 -17.35 24.30 -27.67
N GLY A 359 -18.24 23.32 -27.48
CA GLY A 359 -19.28 23.01 -28.47
C GLY A 359 -20.23 24.18 -28.71
N THR A 360 -20.64 24.90 -27.66
CA THR A 360 -21.49 26.10 -27.80
C THR A 360 -20.74 27.25 -28.48
N ALA A 361 -19.42 27.39 -28.28
CA ALA A 361 -18.62 28.39 -28.99
C ALA A 361 -18.54 28.10 -30.50
N LEU A 362 -18.44 26.81 -30.89
CA LEU A 362 -18.50 26.40 -32.29
C LEU A 362 -19.86 26.73 -32.93
N VAL A 363 -20.95 26.47 -32.21
CA VAL A 363 -22.32 26.83 -32.66
C VAL A 363 -22.42 28.33 -32.91
N LYS A 364 -22.01 29.16 -31.95
CA LYS A 364 -22.01 30.62 -32.10
C LYS A 364 -21.13 31.10 -33.26
N GLN A 365 -19.94 30.53 -33.41
CA GLN A 365 -19.04 30.85 -34.53
C GLN A 365 -19.70 30.55 -35.88
N ALA A 366 -20.47 29.47 -35.98
CA ALA A 366 -21.20 29.11 -37.17
C ALA A 366 -22.38 30.07 -37.44
N GLU A 367 -23.14 30.44 -36.40
CA GLU A 367 -24.23 31.44 -36.49
C GLU A 367 -23.72 32.82 -36.94
N ASP A 368 -22.65 33.33 -36.31
CA ASP A 368 -22.05 34.62 -36.66
C ASP A 368 -21.48 34.63 -38.08
N SER A 369 -20.94 33.48 -38.52
CA SER A 369 -20.40 33.30 -39.86
C SER A 369 -21.48 33.30 -40.95
N ALA A 370 -22.69 32.85 -40.60
CA ALA A 370 -23.84 32.84 -41.50
C ALA A 370 -24.55 34.21 -41.54
N ASN A 371 -24.65 34.91 -40.40
CA ASN A 371 -25.33 36.20 -40.30
C ASN A 371 -24.54 37.38 -40.90
N ASN A 372 -23.21 37.32 -40.91
CA ASN A 372 -22.35 38.43 -41.37
C ASN A 372 -22.16 38.52 -42.90
N LYS A 373 -22.79 37.67 -43.71
CA LYS A 373 -22.62 37.70 -45.18
C LYS A 373 -23.88 38.10 -45.93
N LYS A 374 -23.70 39.05 -46.87
CA LYS A 374 -24.66 39.36 -47.93
C LYS A 374 -24.94 38.12 -48.80
N PRO A 375 -26.12 38.02 -49.43
CA PRO A 375 -26.55 36.83 -50.16
C PRO A 375 -25.78 36.71 -51.49
N GLU A 376 -24.59 36.11 -51.45
CA GLU A 376 -23.90 35.65 -52.66
C GLU A 376 -23.56 34.16 -52.53
N LYS A 377 -24.14 33.38 -53.47
CA LYS A 377 -23.94 31.95 -53.78
C LYS A 377 -24.15 30.92 -52.65
N LYS A 378 -25.20 30.10 -52.82
CA LYS A 378 -25.48 28.86 -52.04
C LYS A 378 -24.26 27.95 -51.82
N GLU A 379 -23.32 27.90 -52.75
CA GLU A 379 -22.09 27.09 -52.64
C GLU A 379 -21.18 27.52 -51.46
N MET A 380 -21.15 28.82 -51.12
CA MET A 380 -20.29 29.33 -50.06
C MET A 380 -20.89 29.10 -48.66
N VAL A 381 -22.22 29.04 -48.57
CA VAL A 381 -22.98 28.71 -47.36
C VAL A 381 -22.80 27.23 -47.01
N GLY A 382 -22.96 26.34 -48.01
CA GLY A 382 -22.69 24.92 -47.84
C GLY A 382 -21.24 24.65 -47.39
N MET A 383 -20.26 25.42 -47.85
CA MET A 383 -18.86 25.23 -47.42
C MET A 383 -18.63 25.58 -45.93
N GLN A 384 -19.38 26.50 -45.34
CA GLN A 384 -19.27 26.85 -43.92
C GLN A 384 -19.99 25.86 -43.00
N GLU A 385 -21.13 25.33 -43.42
CA GLU A 385 -21.85 24.25 -42.73
C GLU A 385 -21.00 22.98 -42.65
N GLN A 386 -20.25 22.67 -43.72
CA GLN A 386 -19.30 21.56 -43.76
C GLN A 386 -18.16 21.73 -42.76
N VAL A 387 -17.62 22.96 -42.66
CA VAL A 387 -16.54 23.28 -41.70
C VAL A 387 -17.05 23.16 -40.27
N PHE A 388 -18.31 23.53 -40.00
CA PHE A 388 -18.91 23.35 -38.69
C PHE A 388 -19.03 21.86 -38.31
N VAL A 389 -19.59 21.02 -39.19
CA VAL A 389 -19.72 19.58 -38.92
C VAL A 389 -18.36 18.90 -38.72
N TRP A 390 -17.35 19.23 -39.52
CA TRP A 390 -15.98 18.74 -39.32
C TRP A 390 -15.42 19.12 -37.94
N LYS A 391 -15.58 20.38 -37.51
CA LYS A 391 -15.12 20.80 -36.18
C LYS A 391 -15.84 20.08 -35.04
N ILE A 392 -17.11 19.73 -35.20
CA ILE A 392 -17.86 18.94 -34.21
C ILE A 392 -17.36 17.49 -34.17
N ILE A 393 -17.04 16.89 -35.32
CA ILE A 393 -16.42 15.56 -35.40
C ILE A 393 -15.04 15.57 -34.72
N GLU A 394 -14.19 16.55 -35.02
CA GLU A 394 -12.88 16.70 -34.39
C GLU A 394 -12.98 16.89 -32.87
N LEU A 395 -13.95 17.68 -32.41
CA LEU A 395 -14.23 17.87 -30.98
C LEU A 395 -14.66 16.56 -30.32
N HIS A 396 -15.48 15.75 -31.01
CA HIS A 396 -15.93 14.44 -30.54
C HIS A 396 -14.77 13.46 -30.43
N ASP A 397 -13.99 13.30 -31.49
CA ASP A 397 -12.81 12.42 -31.51
C ASP A 397 -11.83 12.80 -30.40
N LYS A 398 -11.55 14.10 -30.24
CA LYS A 398 -10.70 14.62 -29.15
C LYS A 398 -11.20 14.17 -27.79
N TYR A 399 -12.47 14.42 -27.47
CA TYR A 399 -12.97 14.12 -26.13
C TYR A 399 -13.29 12.65 -25.89
N VAL A 400 -13.59 11.87 -26.93
CA VAL A 400 -13.64 10.40 -26.82
C VAL A 400 -12.26 9.84 -26.47
N ALA A 401 -11.18 10.37 -27.08
CA ALA A 401 -9.81 9.99 -26.73
C ALA A 401 -9.52 10.34 -25.26
N TYR A 402 -9.91 11.54 -24.79
CA TYR A 402 -9.75 11.90 -23.37
C TYR A 402 -10.48 10.95 -22.43
N VAL A 403 -11.73 10.59 -22.74
CA VAL A 403 -12.50 9.65 -21.90
C VAL A 403 -11.85 8.27 -21.88
N THR A 404 -11.35 7.80 -23.02
CA THR A 404 -10.76 6.47 -23.17
C THR A 404 -9.38 6.38 -22.52
N ASP A 405 -8.50 7.32 -22.86
CA ASP A 405 -7.07 7.26 -22.54
C ASP A 405 -6.76 7.96 -21.21
N CYS A 406 -7.27 9.18 -20.99
CA CYS A 406 -6.99 9.95 -19.77
C CYS A 406 -7.83 9.47 -18.58
N PHE A 407 -9.12 9.23 -18.82
CA PHE A 407 -10.09 8.85 -17.79
C PHE A 407 -10.39 7.34 -17.76
N GLN A 408 -9.58 6.53 -18.46
CA GLN A 408 -9.61 5.06 -18.44
C GLN A 408 -10.99 4.45 -18.73
N GLY A 409 -11.78 5.08 -19.60
CA GLY A 409 -13.13 4.63 -19.96
C GLY A 409 -14.15 4.73 -18.82
N HIS A 410 -13.91 5.57 -17.83
CA HIS A 410 -14.77 5.65 -16.65
C HIS A 410 -16.18 6.16 -17.00
N THR A 411 -17.21 5.46 -16.51
CA THR A 411 -18.61 5.66 -16.90
C THR A 411 -19.13 7.08 -16.65
N LEU A 412 -18.69 7.73 -15.56
CA LEU A 412 -19.02 9.12 -15.27
C LEU A 412 -18.61 10.07 -16.40
N PHE A 413 -17.45 9.84 -17.03
CA PHE A 413 -16.93 10.69 -18.09
C PHE A 413 -17.60 10.41 -19.43
N HIS A 414 -17.94 9.14 -19.73
CA HIS A 414 -18.82 8.83 -20.86
C HIS A 414 -20.19 9.50 -20.75
N LYS A 415 -20.78 9.48 -19.55
CA LYS A 415 -22.05 10.16 -19.27
C LYS A 415 -21.92 11.68 -19.43
N ALA A 416 -20.88 12.27 -18.84
CA ALA A 416 -20.58 13.70 -18.97
C ALA A 416 -20.39 14.14 -20.42
N LEU A 417 -19.65 13.36 -21.21
CA LEU A 417 -19.45 13.61 -22.64
C LEU A 417 -20.77 13.59 -23.40
N LYS A 418 -21.59 12.55 -23.16
CA LYS A 418 -22.90 12.41 -23.80
C LYS A 418 -23.81 13.59 -23.47
N GLU A 419 -23.95 13.93 -22.19
CA GLU A 419 -24.77 15.06 -21.75
C GLU A 419 -24.27 16.39 -22.32
N ALA A 420 -22.95 16.57 -22.46
CA ALA A 420 -22.38 17.78 -23.05
C ALA A 420 -22.74 17.91 -24.55
N PHE A 421 -22.58 16.83 -25.33
CA PHE A 421 -22.92 16.82 -26.75
C PHE A 421 -24.42 17.00 -26.99
N GLU A 422 -25.28 16.41 -26.16
CA GLU A 422 -26.73 16.61 -26.23
C GLU A 422 -27.12 18.10 -26.07
N VAL A 423 -26.35 18.91 -25.34
CA VAL A 423 -26.67 20.34 -25.14
C VAL A 423 -26.46 21.18 -26.39
N PHE A 424 -25.39 20.97 -27.15
CA PHE A 424 -25.07 21.82 -28.31
C PHE A 424 -25.41 21.16 -29.66
N CYS A 425 -25.41 19.84 -29.78
CA CYS A 425 -25.84 19.16 -31.00
C CYS A 425 -27.34 19.31 -31.27
N ASN A 426 -28.15 19.68 -30.27
CA ASN A 426 -29.58 19.96 -30.45
C ASN A 426 -29.89 21.46 -30.60
N LYS A 427 -28.88 22.32 -30.76
CA LYS A 427 -29.07 23.73 -31.11
C LYS A 427 -29.02 23.90 -32.62
N GLY A 428 -30.05 24.50 -33.21
CA GLY A 428 -30.04 24.85 -34.63
C GLY A 428 -29.00 25.94 -34.92
N VAL A 429 -28.44 25.92 -36.13
CA VAL A 429 -27.53 26.95 -36.64
C VAL A 429 -28.22 27.63 -37.80
N SER A 430 -28.44 28.95 -37.71
CA SER A 430 -28.97 29.76 -38.81
C SER A 430 -30.33 29.31 -39.37
N GLY A 431 -31.16 28.70 -38.52
CA GLY A 431 -32.49 28.18 -38.89
C GLY A 431 -32.50 26.73 -39.37
N SER A 432 -31.34 26.13 -39.65
CA SER A 432 -31.21 24.71 -39.96
C SER A 432 -31.05 23.87 -38.70
N SER A 433 -31.71 22.72 -38.67
CA SER A 433 -31.52 21.74 -37.60
C SER A 433 -30.19 21.02 -37.76
N SER A 434 -29.60 20.53 -36.67
CA SER A 434 -28.38 19.70 -36.76
C SER A 434 -28.60 18.44 -37.58
N ALA A 435 -29.82 17.89 -37.58
CA ALA A 435 -30.20 16.76 -38.43
C ALA A 435 -30.10 17.10 -39.92
N GLU A 436 -30.56 18.28 -40.33
CA GLU A 436 -30.42 18.79 -41.70
C GLU A 436 -28.93 18.99 -42.06
N LEU A 437 -28.16 19.66 -41.19
CA LEU A 437 -26.74 19.92 -41.42
C LEU A 437 -25.92 18.63 -41.59
N LEU A 438 -26.19 17.60 -40.78
CA LEU A 438 -25.54 16.29 -40.91
C LEU A 438 -25.97 15.56 -42.19
N ALA A 439 -27.24 15.64 -42.59
CA ALA A 439 -27.72 15.01 -43.82
C ALA A 439 -27.07 15.64 -45.06
N THR A 440 -27.03 16.97 -45.10
CA THR A 440 -26.33 17.72 -46.15
C THR A 440 -24.81 17.47 -46.12
N PHE A 441 -24.23 17.23 -44.94
CA PHE A 441 -22.84 16.82 -44.81
C PHE A 441 -22.55 15.48 -45.50
N CYS A 442 -23.34 14.45 -45.21
CA CYS A 442 -23.21 13.14 -45.84
C CYS A 442 -23.36 13.21 -47.36
N ASP A 443 -24.39 13.91 -47.87
CA ASP A 443 -24.62 14.10 -49.31
C ASP A 443 -23.41 14.75 -50.01
N ASN A 444 -22.85 15.81 -49.42
CA ASN A 444 -21.70 16.50 -50.00
C ASN A 444 -20.40 15.67 -49.97
N ILE A 445 -20.19 14.86 -48.93
CA ILE A 445 -19.03 13.94 -48.88
C ILE A 445 -19.15 12.88 -49.97
N LEU A 446 -20.35 12.30 -50.15
CA LEU A 446 -20.62 11.32 -51.20
C LEU A 446 -20.42 11.92 -52.61
N LYS A 447 -20.95 13.14 -52.85
CA LYS A 447 -20.75 13.88 -54.11
C LYS A 447 -19.29 14.26 -54.38
N LYS A 448 -18.54 14.69 -53.35
CA LYS A 448 -17.11 15.05 -53.48
C LYS A 448 -16.20 13.83 -53.61
N GLY A 449 -16.54 12.70 -52.98
CA GLY A 449 -15.90 11.40 -53.20
C GLY A 449 -15.98 10.97 -54.66
N CYS A 450 -17.11 11.26 -55.32
CA CYS A 450 -17.31 11.06 -56.75
C CYS A 450 -16.44 11.99 -57.64
N SER A 451 -15.80 13.03 -57.06
CA SER A 451 -15.00 14.06 -57.77
C SER A 451 -13.47 13.95 -57.59
N GLU A 452 -12.95 12.76 -57.31
CA GLU A 452 -11.51 12.40 -57.24
C GLU A 452 -10.68 12.98 -56.07
N LYS A 453 -11.28 13.62 -55.05
CA LYS A 453 -10.52 14.31 -53.98
C LYS A 453 -10.37 13.57 -52.63
N LEU A 454 -11.06 12.45 -52.40
CA LEU A 454 -11.03 11.69 -51.14
C LEU A 454 -10.96 10.18 -51.45
N SER A 455 -10.26 9.39 -50.64
CA SER A 455 -10.27 7.92 -50.74
C SER A 455 -11.55 7.33 -50.14
N ASP A 456 -11.98 6.16 -50.63
CA ASP A 456 -13.15 5.43 -50.12
C ASP A 456 -13.07 5.20 -48.60
N GLU A 457 -11.87 4.87 -48.10
CA GLU A 457 -11.60 4.68 -46.67
C GLU A 457 -11.87 5.95 -45.83
N ALA A 458 -11.51 7.13 -46.36
CA ALA A 458 -11.74 8.40 -45.67
C ALA A 458 -13.23 8.80 -45.66
N ILE A 459 -13.97 8.40 -46.69
CA ILE A 459 -15.42 8.60 -46.78
C ILE A 459 -16.13 7.71 -45.75
N GLU A 460 -15.74 6.44 -45.67
CA GLU A 460 -16.31 5.49 -44.71
C GLU A 460 -16.05 5.93 -43.25
N ASP A 461 -14.82 6.35 -42.93
CA ASP A 461 -14.47 6.89 -41.60
C ASP A 461 -15.31 8.13 -41.24
N ALA A 462 -15.49 9.07 -42.18
CA ALA A 462 -16.30 10.26 -41.95
C ALA A 462 -17.78 9.91 -41.71
N LEU A 463 -18.34 8.98 -42.48
CA LEU A 463 -19.71 8.51 -42.30
C LEU A 463 -19.90 7.78 -40.96
N GLU A 464 -18.94 6.95 -40.54
CA GLU A 464 -18.98 6.28 -39.24
C GLU A 464 -19.00 7.31 -38.09
N LYS A 465 -18.19 8.37 -38.19
CA LYS A 465 -18.15 9.46 -37.21
C LYS A 465 -19.48 10.22 -37.14
N VAL A 466 -20.13 10.47 -38.29
CA VAL A 466 -21.48 11.06 -38.31
C VAL A 466 -22.48 10.13 -37.62
N VAL A 467 -22.44 8.82 -37.87
CA VAL A 467 -23.31 7.84 -37.20
C VAL A 467 -23.14 7.90 -35.68
N ARG A 468 -21.91 8.05 -35.18
CA ARG A 468 -21.66 8.26 -33.75
C ARG A 468 -22.29 9.55 -33.24
N LEU A 469 -22.23 10.64 -34.01
CA LEU A 469 -22.86 11.91 -33.64
C LEU A 469 -24.40 11.85 -33.61
N LEU A 470 -25.03 11.03 -34.44
CA LEU A 470 -26.48 10.81 -34.41
C LEU A 470 -26.97 10.25 -33.05
N ALA A 471 -26.08 9.66 -32.26
CA ALA A 471 -26.43 9.20 -30.91
C ALA A 471 -26.81 10.36 -29.96
N TYR A 472 -26.38 11.59 -30.24
CA TYR A 472 -26.60 12.78 -29.40
C TYR A 472 -27.75 13.68 -29.88
N ILE A 473 -28.33 13.40 -31.04
CA ILE A 473 -29.43 14.17 -31.63
C ILE A 473 -30.77 13.57 -31.21
N SER A 474 -31.71 14.45 -30.86
CA SER A 474 -33.08 14.08 -30.46
C SER A 474 -33.94 13.71 -31.68
N ASP A 475 -33.84 14.49 -32.76
CA ASP A 475 -34.68 14.36 -33.96
C ASP A 475 -34.05 13.41 -35.01
N LYS A 476 -33.81 12.15 -34.63
CA LYS A 476 -33.21 11.13 -35.52
C LYS A 476 -34.09 10.83 -36.74
N ASP A 477 -35.40 10.90 -36.56
CA ASP A 477 -36.37 10.68 -37.64
C ASP A 477 -36.28 11.78 -38.69
N LEU A 478 -36.02 13.02 -38.26
CA LEU A 478 -35.84 14.17 -39.14
C LEU A 478 -34.56 14.06 -39.97
N PHE A 479 -33.47 13.52 -39.40
CA PHE A 479 -32.26 13.19 -40.17
C PHE A 479 -32.56 12.18 -41.28
N ALA A 480 -33.30 11.11 -40.96
CA ALA A 480 -33.65 10.10 -41.96
C ALA A 480 -34.57 10.63 -43.07
N GLU A 481 -35.40 11.63 -42.79
CA GLU A 481 -36.20 12.33 -43.81
C GLU A 481 -35.33 13.20 -44.71
N PHE A 482 -34.51 14.10 -44.15
CA PHE A 482 -33.61 14.95 -44.94
C PHE A 482 -32.60 14.15 -45.75
N TYR A 483 -32.03 13.10 -45.16
CA TYR A 483 -31.09 12.22 -45.86
C TYR A 483 -31.79 11.54 -47.04
N ARG A 484 -33.00 10.97 -46.85
CA ARG A 484 -33.77 10.38 -47.95
C ARG A 484 -34.10 11.40 -49.03
N GLU A 485 -34.47 12.62 -48.67
CA GLU A 485 -34.79 13.67 -49.64
C GLU A 485 -33.57 14.01 -50.52
N GLU A 486 -32.38 14.15 -49.93
CA GLU A 486 -31.14 14.39 -50.66
C GLU A 486 -30.70 13.18 -51.49
N THR A 487 -30.77 11.95 -50.97
CA THR A 487 -30.44 10.74 -51.74
C THR A 487 -31.42 10.50 -52.89
N CYS A 488 -32.71 10.79 -52.70
CA CYS A 488 -33.70 10.69 -53.78
C CYS A 488 -33.45 11.71 -54.89
N LYS A 489 -32.96 12.91 -54.57
CA LYS A 489 -32.51 13.89 -55.57
C LYS A 489 -31.27 13.38 -56.32
N GLU A 490 -30.36 12.67 -55.66
CA GLU A 490 -29.17 12.09 -56.28
C GLU A 490 -29.49 10.93 -57.24
N ILE A 491 -30.41 10.03 -56.88
CA ILE A 491 -30.81 8.88 -57.72
C ILE A 491 -31.70 9.32 -58.91
N ALA A 492 -32.40 10.44 -58.78
CA ALA A 492 -33.30 10.97 -59.81
C ALA A 492 -32.58 11.76 -60.92
N PHE A 493 -31.31 12.10 -60.73
CA PHE A 493 -30.41 12.66 -61.75
C PHE A 493 -29.45 11.59 -62.27
#